data_AF-A0A3P8JZQ8-F1
#
_entry.id   AF-A0A3P8JZQ8-F1
#
_cell.length_a   1.000
_cell.length_b   1.000
_cell.length_c   1.000
_cell.angle_alpha   90.00
_cell.angle_beta   90.00
_cell.angle_gamma   90.00
#
_symmetry.space_group_name_H-M   'P 1'
#
loop_
_entity.id
_entity.type
_entity.pdbx_description
1 polymer ?
#
loop_
_entity_poly.entity_id
_entity_poly.type
_entity_poly.pdbx_seq_one_letter_code
_entity_poly.pdbx_strand_id
1 'polypeptide(L)'
;MENVANLAGIGVATVYRRFNRKDNLVQQAIRYEAEQLLKAVEQQVQGLSSVEEALTEGFVAFLREAHRRPLIRGIGDGNVVVGLPMIAQGGGMVIEIGREFAANIIAGFQATGDLPEFDPKPIAEIFARVGHSVLLAPDGLISFDDPYTAGRVVRECLMPAIAAQAAAADGSSGSAQGGAQ
;
A
#
# COMPACT_ATOMS: atom_id res chain seq x y z
N MET A 1 -9.77 25.30 -8.04
CA MET A 1 -9.45 26.12 -6.86
C MET A 1 -10.71 26.80 -6.35
N GLU A 2 -11.41 27.55 -7.20
CA GLU A 2 -12.70 28.19 -6.87
C GLU A 2 -13.75 27.22 -6.33
N ASN A 3 -14.03 26.11 -7.04
CA ASN A 3 -14.99 25.11 -6.54
C ASN A 3 -14.63 24.56 -5.16
N VAL A 4 -13.34 24.35 -4.88
CA VAL A 4 -12.87 23.88 -3.55
C VAL A 4 -13.09 24.95 -2.50
N ALA A 5 -12.78 26.21 -2.82
CA ALA A 5 -12.98 27.35 -1.92
C ALA A 5 -14.46 27.51 -1.56
N ASN A 6 -15.34 27.42 -2.57
CA ASN A 6 -16.79 27.50 -2.41
C ASN A 6 -17.33 26.37 -1.53
N LEU A 7 -16.93 25.11 -1.80
CA LEU A 7 -17.36 23.95 -1.01
C LEU A 7 -16.84 24.01 0.44
N ALA A 8 -15.64 24.57 0.65
CA ALA A 8 -15.04 24.71 1.97
C ALA A 8 -15.45 25.99 2.72
N GLY A 9 -16.26 26.87 2.12
CA GLY A 9 -16.70 28.12 2.75
C GLY A 9 -15.57 29.12 3.03
N ILE A 10 -14.48 29.07 2.25
CA ILE A 10 -13.30 29.93 2.43
C ILE A 10 -13.00 30.76 1.17
N GLY A 11 -12.28 31.87 1.32
CA GLY A 11 -11.87 32.69 0.20
C GLY A 11 -10.88 31.97 -0.73
N VAL A 12 -11.02 32.16 -2.05
CA VAL A 12 -10.14 31.56 -3.08
C VAL A 12 -8.67 31.86 -2.83
N ALA A 13 -8.35 33.07 -2.38
CA ALA A 13 -6.99 33.49 -2.01
C ALA A 13 -6.38 32.63 -0.89
N THR A 14 -7.19 32.12 0.05
CA THR A 14 -6.73 31.21 1.11
C THR A 14 -6.32 29.85 0.54
N VAL A 15 -7.07 29.33 -0.43
CA VAL A 15 -6.74 28.07 -1.10
C VAL A 15 -5.46 28.22 -1.93
N TYR A 16 -5.32 29.32 -2.68
CA TYR A 16 -4.08 29.62 -3.40
C TYR A 16 -2.89 29.82 -2.48
N ARG A 17 -3.04 30.51 -1.34
CA ARG A 17 -1.96 30.66 -0.34
C ARG A 17 -1.47 29.32 0.18
N ARG A 18 -2.37 28.35 0.38
CA ARG A 18 -2.02 27.04 0.95
C ARG A 18 -1.40 26.07 -0.07
N PHE A 19 -1.87 26.08 -1.31
CA PHE A 19 -1.50 25.07 -2.31
C PHE A 19 -0.73 25.64 -3.50
N ASN A 20 -0.78 26.95 -3.74
CA ASN A 20 -0.19 27.66 -4.88
C ASN A 20 -0.79 27.27 -6.24
N ARG A 21 -0.78 25.98 -6.59
CA ARG A 21 -1.28 25.42 -7.85
C ARG A 21 -2.32 24.32 -7.61
N LYS A 22 -3.20 24.12 -8.59
CA LYS A 22 -4.19 23.02 -8.59
C LYS A 22 -3.49 21.66 -8.41
N ASP A 23 -2.38 21.45 -9.10
CA ASP A 23 -1.63 20.19 -9.06
C ASP A 23 -1.17 19.84 -7.64
N ASN A 24 -0.67 20.82 -6.89
CA ASN A 24 -0.25 20.62 -5.50
C ASN A 24 -1.44 20.28 -4.59
N LEU A 25 -2.60 20.90 -4.81
CA LEU A 25 -3.82 20.56 -4.07
C LEU A 25 -4.21 19.11 -4.34
N VAL A 26 -4.23 18.71 -5.62
CA VAL A 26 -4.56 17.33 -6.03
C VAL A 26 -3.56 16.33 -5.45
N GLN A 27 -2.26 16.63 -5.51
CA GLN A 27 -1.21 15.77 -4.96
C GLN A 27 -1.37 15.57 -3.45
N GLN A 28 -1.67 16.64 -2.71
CA GLN A 28 -1.90 16.57 -1.27
C GLN A 28 -3.19 15.82 -0.94
N ALA A 29 -4.25 15.98 -1.75
CA ALA A 29 -5.49 15.24 -1.59
C ALA A 29 -5.29 13.72 -1.82
N ILE A 30 -4.51 13.35 -2.84
CA ILE A 30 -4.16 11.95 -3.11
C ILE A 30 -3.36 11.35 -1.96
N ARG A 31 -2.35 12.08 -1.46
CA ARG A 31 -1.56 11.67 -0.29
C ARG A 31 -2.44 11.44 0.92
N TYR A 32 -3.27 12.42 1.26
CA TYR A 32 -4.18 12.35 2.39
C TYR A 32 -5.11 11.13 2.27
N GLU A 33 -5.67 10.90 1.07
CA GLU A 33 -6.55 9.75 0.85
C GLU A 33 -5.79 8.41 1.00
N ALA A 34 -4.57 8.32 0.50
CA ALA A 34 -3.72 7.12 0.64
C ALA A 34 -3.33 6.85 2.11
N GLU A 35 -2.98 7.88 2.88
CA GLU A 35 -2.66 7.75 4.30
C GLU A 35 -3.90 7.32 5.10
N GLN A 36 -5.07 7.90 4.81
CA GLN A 36 -6.33 7.54 5.45
C GLN A 36 -6.81 6.14 5.09
N LEU A 37 -6.54 5.69 3.85
CA LEU A 37 -6.76 4.31 3.41
C LEU A 37 -5.92 3.35 4.25
N LEU A 38 -4.60 3.55 4.29
CA LEU A 38 -3.69 2.64 4.97
C LEU A 38 -3.89 2.62 6.48
N LYS A 39 -4.30 3.74 7.08
CA LYS A 39 -4.71 3.77 8.49
C LYS A 39 -5.92 2.86 8.77
N ALA A 40 -6.88 2.79 7.85
CA ALA A 40 -8.02 1.89 7.99
C ALA A 40 -7.64 0.42 7.79
N VAL A 41 -6.61 0.15 6.98
CA VAL A 41 -6.02 -1.18 6.82
C VAL A 41 -5.26 -1.59 8.07
N GLU A 42 -4.44 -0.69 8.63
CA GLU A 42 -3.66 -0.89 9.86
C GLU A 42 -4.56 -1.37 11.02
N GLN A 43 -5.71 -0.73 11.19
CA GLN A 43 -6.69 -1.09 12.21
C GLN A 43 -7.26 -2.50 12.05
N GLN A 44 -7.33 -3.02 10.82
CA GLN A 44 -7.84 -4.37 10.54
C GLN A 44 -6.79 -5.46 10.75
N VAL A 45 -5.50 -5.13 10.58
CA VAL A 45 -4.40 -6.09 10.74
C VAL A 45 -3.75 -6.04 12.13
N GLN A 46 -4.12 -5.06 12.95
CA GLN A 46 -3.60 -4.91 14.30
C GLN A 46 -3.91 -6.16 15.15
N GLY A 47 -2.86 -6.76 15.71
CA GLY A 47 -2.98 -7.92 16.60
C GLY A 47 -3.08 -9.27 15.90
N LEU A 48 -2.90 -9.33 14.59
CA LEU A 48 -2.77 -10.61 13.87
C LEU A 48 -1.49 -11.35 14.28
N SER A 49 -1.56 -12.68 14.27
CA SER A 49 -0.60 -13.54 14.96
C SER A 49 0.60 -13.95 14.11
N SER A 50 0.55 -13.68 12.79
CA SER A 50 1.63 -14.01 11.87
C SER A 50 1.77 -12.98 10.76
N VAL A 51 2.98 -12.90 10.18
CA VAL A 51 3.25 -12.06 9.01
C VAL A 51 2.40 -12.46 7.80
N GLU A 52 2.10 -13.75 7.66
CA GLU A 52 1.23 -14.26 6.59
C GLU A 52 -0.19 -13.72 6.73
N GLU A 53 -0.78 -13.83 7.92
CA GLU A 53 -2.10 -13.26 8.21
C GLU A 53 -2.10 -11.75 8.00
N ALA A 54 -1.10 -11.04 8.54
CA ALA A 54 -1.04 -9.59 8.45
C ALA A 54 -0.91 -9.06 7.02
N LEU A 55 -0.05 -9.67 6.19
CA LEU A 55 0.10 -9.26 4.80
C LEU A 55 -1.09 -9.68 3.93
N THR A 56 -1.66 -10.86 4.18
CA THR A 56 -2.82 -11.36 3.43
C THR A 56 -4.07 -10.53 3.74
N GLU A 57 -4.43 -10.41 5.01
CA GLU A 57 -5.58 -9.62 5.44
C GLU A 57 -5.37 -8.14 5.15
N GLY A 58 -4.15 -7.63 5.29
CA GLY A 58 -3.80 -6.26 4.93
C GLY A 58 -4.03 -5.95 3.45
N PHE A 59 -3.61 -6.86 2.57
CA PHE A 59 -3.83 -6.69 1.12
C PHE A 59 -5.31 -6.78 0.76
N VAL A 60 -6.04 -7.74 1.33
CA VAL A 60 -7.48 -7.90 1.15
C VAL A 60 -8.26 -6.68 1.67
N ALA A 61 -7.91 -6.19 2.86
CA ALA A 61 -8.49 -4.99 3.45
C ALA A 61 -8.19 -3.75 2.60
N PHE A 62 -6.95 -3.61 2.11
CA PHE A 62 -6.57 -2.54 1.19
C PHE A 62 -7.47 -2.51 -0.05
N LEU A 63 -7.66 -3.65 -0.72
CA LEU A 63 -8.52 -3.74 -1.91
C LEU A 63 -9.97 -3.37 -1.60
N ARG A 64 -10.52 -3.87 -0.49
CA ARG A 64 -11.90 -3.55 -0.06
C ARG A 64 -12.08 -2.07 0.28
N GLU A 65 -11.14 -1.49 1.03
CA GLU A 65 -11.20 -0.09 1.45
C GLU A 65 -10.97 0.86 0.28
N ALA A 66 -10.09 0.49 -0.65
CA ALA A 66 -9.83 1.25 -1.86
C ALA A 66 -11.10 1.36 -2.73
N HIS A 67 -11.79 0.24 -2.94
CA HIS A 67 -13.01 0.20 -3.75
C HIS A 67 -14.16 1.05 -3.18
N ARG A 68 -14.22 1.22 -1.85
CA ARG A 68 -15.25 2.02 -1.17
C ARG A 68 -15.01 3.53 -1.27
N ARG A 69 -13.79 3.95 -1.61
CA ARG A 69 -13.40 5.37 -1.59
C ARG A 69 -13.76 6.05 -2.91
N PRO A 70 -14.57 7.13 -2.89
CA PRO A 70 -15.06 7.78 -4.10
C PRO A 70 -13.97 8.26 -5.05
N LEU A 71 -12.82 8.70 -4.52
CA LEU A 71 -11.70 9.16 -5.35
C LEU A 71 -11.11 8.01 -6.18
N ILE A 72 -10.83 6.88 -5.51
CA ILE A 72 -10.21 5.70 -6.13
C ILE A 72 -11.17 5.06 -7.12
N ARG A 73 -12.43 4.85 -6.71
CA ARG A 73 -13.47 4.35 -7.60
C ARG A 73 -13.68 5.25 -8.81
N GLY A 74 -13.73 6.56 -8.60
CA GLY A 74 -13.87 7.52 -9.69
C GLY A 74 -12.72 7.45 -10.70
N ILE A 75 -11.51 7.15 -10.26
CA ILE A 75 -10.35 6.94 -11.14
C ILE A 75 -10.48 5.64 -11.93
N GLY A 76 -10.82 4.52 -11.27
CA GLY A 76 -11.00 3.21 -11.92
C GLY A 76 -12.14 3.21 -12.95
N ASP A 77 -13.26 3.87 -12.64
CA ASP A 77 -14.42 3.99 -13.53
C ASP A 77 -14.18 4.99 -14.69
N GLY A 78 -13.02 5.66 -14.74
CA GLY A 78 -12.72 6.71 -15.73
C GLY A 78 -13.49 8.03 -15.52
N ASN A 79 -14.28 8.13 -14.46
CA ASN A 79 -15.10 9.31 -14.12
C ASN A 79 -14.26 10.48 -13.57
N VAL A 80 -13.08 10.21 -13.02
CA VAL A 80 -12.16 11.19 -12.45
C VAL A 80 -10.83 11.14 -13.22
N VAL A 81 -10.63 12.14 -14.08
CA VAL A 81 -9.38 12.29 -14.85
C VAL A 81 -8.38 13.20 -14.11
N VAL A 82 -8.87 14.06 -13.23
CA VAL A 82 -8.05 15.01 -12.45
C VAL A 82 -7.22 14.23 -11.43
N GLY A 83 -5.92 14.10 -11.71
CA GLY A 83 -4.98 13.36 -10.85
C GLY A 83 -4.57 12.00 -11.39
N LEU A 84 -5.24 11.48 -12.43
CA LEU A 84 -4.89 10.20 -13.05
C LEU A 84 -3.41 10.15 -13.49
N PRO A 85 -2.81 11.19 -14.11
CA PRO A 85 -1.38 11.17 -14.42
C PRO A 85 -0.48 11.02 -13.19
N MET A 86 -0.88 11.57 -12.03
CA MET A 86 -0.12 11.46 -10.78
C MET A 86 -0.20 10.07 -10.15
N ILE A 87 -1.21 9.28 -10.52
CA ILE A 87 -1.42 7.94 -9.98
C ILE A 87 -0.93 6.90 -10.98
N ALA A 88 -1.26 7.02 -12.26
CA ALA A 88 -0.87 6.07 -13.30
C ALA A 88 0.59 6.24 -13.76
N GLN A 89 1.03 7.47 -14.05
CA GLN A 89 2.38 7.74 -14.58
C GLN A 89 3.35 8.24 -13.49
N GLY A 90 2.83 8.96 -12.49
CA GLY A 90 3.54 9.49 -11.33
C GLY A 90 3.35 8.67 -10.04
N GLY A 91 2.88 7.42 -10.16
CA GLY A 91 2.47 6.57 -9.04
C GLY A 91 3.55 6.27 -7.99
N GLY A 92 4.79 6.71 -8.20
CA GLY A 92 5.88 6.56 -7.24
C GLY A 92 5.53 7.03 -5.84
N MET A 93 4.74 8.10 -5.67
CA MET A 93 4.30 8.52 -4.33
C MET A 93 3.36 7.51 -3.67
N VAL A 94 2.40 6.95 -4.42
CA VAL A 94 1.43 5.98 -3.88
C VAL A 94 2.13 4.64 -3.60
N ILE A 95 3.02 4.23 -4.49
CA ILE A 95 3.86 3.03 -4.33
C ILE A 95 4.75 3.19 -3.09
N GLU A 96 5.38 4.36 -2.90
CA GLU A 96 6.20 4.66 -1.71
C GLU A 96 5.41 4.46 -0.42
N ILE A 97 4.22 5.07 -0.34
CA ILE A 97 3.37 5.00 0.85
C ILE A 97 2.94 3.54 1.12
N GLY A 98 2.56 2.79 0.09
CA GLY A 98 2.23 1.37 0.21
C GLY A 98 3.43 0.49 0.59
N ARG A 99 4.62 0.78 0.05
CA ARG A 99 5.85 0.06 0.37
C ARG A 99 6.23 0.28 1.84
N GLU A 100 6.26 1.52 2.30
CA GLU A 100 6.59 1.81 3.69
C GLU A 100 5.60 1.12 4.65
N PHE A 101 4.31 1.08 4.30
CA PHE A 101 3.32 0.35 5.08
C PHE A 101 3.60 -1.16 5.15
N ALA A 102 3.78 -1.83 4.01
CA ALA A 102 4.07 -3.27 4.00
C ALA A 102 5.43 -3.59 4.67
N ALA A 103 6.43 -2.73 4.49
CA ALA A 103 7.73 -2.87 5.13
C ALA A 103 7.62 -2.76 6.66
N ASN A 104 6.79 -1.85 7.17
CA ASN A 104 6.54 -1.70 8.60
C ASN A 104 5.85 -2.92 9.20
N ILE A 105 4.93 -3.57 8.47
CA ILE A 105 4.33 -4.84 8.90
C ILE A 105 5.43 -5.90 9.07
N ILE A 106 6.27 -6.12 8.04
CA ILE A 106 7.34 -7.12 8.08
C ILE A 106 8.32 -6.82 9.22
N ALA A 107 8.76 -5.56 9.34
CA ALA A 107 9.67 -5.13 10.39
C ALA A 107 9.10 -5.31 11.80
N GLY A 108 7.77 -5.18 11.98
CA GLY A 108 7.11 -5.45 13.25
C GLY A 108 7.23 -6.90 13.71
N PHE A 109 7.10 -7.86 12.77
CA PHE A 109 7.33 -9.29 13.05
C PHE A 109 8.81 -9.62 13.24
N GLN A 110 9.72 -8.91 12.56
CA GLN A 110 11.16 -9.05 12.81
C GLN A 110 11.54 -8.57 14.22
N ALA A 111 11.00 -7.43 14.65
CA ALA A 111 11.29 -6.85 15.97
C ALA A 111 10.80 -7.70 17.15
N THR A 112 9.79 -8.56 16.93
CA THR A 112 9.25 -9.49 17.93
C THR A 112 9.91 -10.87 17.88
N GLY A 113 10.78 -11.11 16.90
CA GLY A 113 11.46 -12.40 16.70
C GLY A 113 10.62 -13.45 15.97
N ASP A 114 9.43 -13.08 15.49
CA ASP A 114 8.53 -13.97 14.73
C ASP A 114 8.97 -14.14 13.26
N LEU A 115 9.93 -13.33 12.80
CA LEU A 115 10.51 -13.41 11.46
C LEU A 115 12.02 -13.09 11.50
N PRO A 116 12.87 -13.80 10.74
CA PRO A 116 14.29 -13.46 10.62
C PRO A 116 14.54 -12.07 10.01
N GLU A 117 15.70 -11.48 10.33
CA GLU A 117 16.10 -10.19 9.78
C GLU A 117 16.53 -10.29 8.30
N PHE A 118 15.86 -9.52 7.44
CA PHE A 118 16.20 -9.26 6.04
C PHE A 118 15.65 -7.89 5.64
N ASP A 119 16.12 -7.30 4.53
CA ASP A 119 15.57 -6.02 4.05
C ASP A 119 14.11 -6.21 3.58
N PRO A 120 13.10 -5.61 4.26
CA PRO A 120 11.70 -5.81 3.89
C PRO A 120 11.30 -5.04 2.62
N LYS A 121 12.07 -4.02 2.21
CA LYS A 121 11.67 -3.06 1.16
C LYS A 121 11.44 -3.69 -0.22
N PRO A 122 12.27 -4.63 -0.71
CA PRO A 122 12.06 -5.24 -2.03
C PRO A 122 10.74 -6.00 -2.13
N ILE A 123 10.36 -6.77 -1.10
CA ILE A 123 9.08 -7.50 -1.13
C ILE A 123 7.92 -6.53 -0.91
N ALA A 124 8.06 -5.58 0.01
CA ALA A 124 7.05 -4.55 0.22
C ALA A 124 6.73 -3.73 -1.05
N GLU A 125 7.73 -3.45 -1.88
CA GLU A 125 7.54 -2.80 -3.19
C GLU A 125 6.68 -3.67 -4.12
N ILE A 126 6.84 -5.00 -4.10
CA ILE A 126 6.02 -5.91 -4.91
C ILE A 126 4.56 -5.83 -4.48
N PHE A 127 4.28 -5.90 -3.17
CA PHE A 127 2.92 -5.72 -2.64
C PHE A 127 2.31 -4.39 -3.08
N ALA A 128 3.08 -3.30 -2.94
CA ALA A 128 2.63 -1.96 -3.33
C ALA A 128 2.32 -1.87 -4.84
N ARG A 129 3.15 -2.47 -5.70
CA ARG A 129 2.95 -2.49 -7.15
C ARG A 129 1.77 -3.35 -7.58
N VAL A 130 1.58 -4.52 -6.96
CA VAL A 130 0.42 -5.37 -7.25
C VAL A 130 -0.86 -4.65 -6.83
N GLY A 131 -0.90 -4.07 -5.62
CA GLY A 131 -2.03 -3.28 -5.16
C GLY A 131 -2.33 -2.11 -6.09
N HIS A 132 -1.30 -1.33 -6.45
CA HIS A 132 -1.39 -0.20 -7.39
C HIS A 132 -1.88 -0.63 -8.79
N SER A 133 -1.44 -1.78 -9.30
CA SER A 133 -1.93 -2.32 -10.56
C SER A 133 -3.42 -2.65 -10.50
N VAL A 134 -3.87 -3.32 -9.43
CA VAL A 134 -5.29 -3.67 -9.25
C VAL A 134 -6.15 -2.41 -9.09
N LEU A 135 -5.62 -1.35 -8.46
CA LEU A 135 -6.29 -0.06 -8.39
C LEU A 135 -6.59 0.55 -9.76
N LEU A 136 -5.67 0.41 -10.71
CA LEU A 136 -5.78 0.99 -12.05
C LEU A 136 -6.51 0.07 -13.04
N ALA A 137 -6.49 -1.24 -12.79
CA ALA A 137 -7.12 -2.27 -13.60
C ALA A 137 -7.81 -3.28 -12.68
N PRO A 138 -9.04 -2.97 -12.21
CA PRO A 138 -9.76 -3.81 -11.25
C PRO A 138 -10.33 -5.08 -11.88
N ASP A 139 -10.48 -5.12 -13.20
CA ASP A 139 -10.93 -6.30 -13.93
C ASP A 139 -9.83 -7.38 -13.95
N GLY A 140 -10.22 -8.63 -13.71
CA GLY A 140 -9.34 -9.79 -13.82
C GLY A 140 -9.43 -10.74 -12.64
N LEU A 141 -8.41 -11.58 -12.48
CA LEU A 141 -8.35 -12.59 -11.41
C LEU A 141 -8.14 -11.97 -10.03
N ILE A 142 -7.43 -10.84 -9.95
CA ILE A 142 -7.25 -10.10 -8.70
C ILE A 142 -8.10 -8.85 -8.83
N SER A 143 -9.28 -8.85 -8.21
CA SER A 143 -10.23 -7.75 -8.29
C SER A 143 -10.73 -7.34 -6.90
N PHE A 144 -11.42 -6.21 -6.84
CA PHE A 144 -12.07 -5.75 -5.62
C PHE A 144 -13.29 -6.58 -5.22
N ASP A 145 -13.95 -7.21 -6.19
CA ASP A 145 -15.21 -7.93 -6.00
C ASP A 145 -15.02 -9.34 -5.44
N ASP A 146 -13.83 -9.91 -5.62
CA ASP A 146 -13.45 -11.20 -5.04
C ASP A 146 -12.19 -11.12 -4.17
N PRO A 147 -12.32 -10.58 -2.94
CA PRO A 147 -11.20 -10.52 -2.01
C PRO A 147 -10.69 -11.91 -1.58
N TYR A 148 -11.48 -12.97 -1.76
CA TYR A 148 -11.02 -14.34 -1.48
C TYR A 148 -9.94 -14.75 -2.49
N THR A 149 -10.14 -14.47 -3.78
CA THR A 149 -9.12 -14.72 -4.80
C THR A 149 -7.89 -13.83 -4.61
N ALA A 150 -8.05 -12.58 -4.18
CA ALA A 150 -6.92 -11.72 -3.85
C ALA A 150 -6.07 -12.28 -2.69
N GLY A 151 -6.71 -12.74 -1.61
CA GLY A 151 -6.01 -13.39 -0.50
C GLY A 151 -5.29 -14.68 -0.92
N ARG A 152 -5.89 -15.45 -1.84
CA ARG A 152 -5.25 -16.63 -2.43
C ARG A 152 -3.96 -16.25 -3.18
N VAL A 153 -3.98 -15.22 -4.02
CA VAL A 153 -2.76 -14.77 -4.73
C VAL A 153 -1.67 -14.34 -3.75
N VAL A 154 -2.01 -13.64 -2.66
CA VAL A 154 -1.01 -13.29 -1.64
C VAL A 154 -0.40 -14.56 -1.05
N ARG A 155 -1.22 -15.48 -0.53
CA ARG A 155 -0.75 -16.72 0.10
C ARG A 155 0.04 -17.62 -0.83
N GLU A 156 -0.42 -17.79 -2.07
CA GLU A 156 0.17 -18.75 -3.01
C GLU A 156 1.34 -18.16 -3.83
N CYS A 157 1.37 -16.85 -4.06
CA CYS A 157 2.38 -16.22 -4.93
C CYS A 157 3.34 -15.29 -4.21
N LEU A 158 2.89 -14.53 -3.21
CA LEU A 158 3.72 -13.53 -2.53
C LEU A 158 4.36 -14.04 -1.23
N MET A 159 3.64 -14.85 -0.45
CA MET A 159 4.19 -15.43 0.79
C MET A 159 5.39 -16.36 0.57
N PRO A 160 5.47 -17.18 -0.50
CA PRO A 160 6.68 -17.94 -0.78
C PRO A 160 7.92 -17.07 -0.97
N ALA A 161 7.78 -15.82 -1.46
CA ALA A 161 8.90 -14.89 -1.58
C ALA A 161 9.41 -14.45 -0.20
N ILE A 162 8.51 -14.21 0.77
CA ILE A 162 8.88 -13.93 2.17
C ILE A 162 9.59 -15.13 2.79
N ALA A 163 9.03 -16.33 2.62
CA ALA A 163 9.63 -17.56 3.14
C ALA A 163 11.04 -17.80 2.58
N ALA A 164 11.24 -17.51 1.30
CA ALA A 164 12.55 -17.62 0.67
C ALA A 164 13.58 -16.63 1.25
N GLN A 165 13.19 -15.39 1.54
CA GLN A 165 14.07 -14.41 2.20
C GLN A 165 14.40 -14.83 3.64
N ALA A 166 13.40 -15.29 4.39
CA ALA A 166 13.60 -15.79 5.76
C ALA A 166 14.59 -16.96 5.79
N ALA A 167 14.43 -17.95 4.89
CA ALA A 167 15.35 -19.09 4.80
C ALA A 167 16.78 -18.68 4.42
N ALA A 168 16.94 -17.68 3.54
CA ALA A 168 18.25 -17.16 3.16
C ALA A 168 18.94 -16.41 4.32
N ALA A 169 18.18 -15.68 5.13
CA ALA A 169 18.68 -14.99 6.32
C ALA A 169 19.18 -15.98 7.38
N ASP A 170 18.42 -17.04 7.65
CA ASP A 170 18.81 -18.08 8.61
C ASP A 170 20.08 -18.84 8.18
N GLY A 171 20.19 -19.15 6.89
CA GLY A 171 21.37 -19.82 6.32
C GLY A 171 22.65 -18.98 6.40
N SER A 172 22.53 -17.65 6.26
CA SER A 172 23.69 -16.75 6.39
C SER A 172 24.17 -16.65 7.84
N SER A 173 23.25 -16.65 8.81
CA SER A 173 23.53 -16.64 10.25
C SER A 173 24.27 -17.89 10.73
N GLY A 174 23.93 -19.08 10.19
CA GLY A 174 24.59 -20.34 10.54
C GLY A 174 26.02 -20.48 9.99
N SER A 175 26.33 -19.84 8.87
CA SER A 175 27.65 -19.92 8.23
C SER A 175 28.75 -19.14 8.98
N ALA A 176 28.37 -18.09 9.73
CA ALA A 176 29.32 -17.25 10.46
C ALA A 176 29.83 -17.87 11.78
N GLN A 177 29.14 -18.86 12.35
CA GLN A 177 29.52 -19.48 13.63
C GLN A 177 30.42 -20.73 13.49
N GLY A 178 30.60 -21.28 12.27
CA GLY A 178 31.35 -22.51 12.04
C GLY A 178 32.86 -22.36 11.79
N GLY A 179 33.40 -21.13 11.80
CA GLY A 179 34.78 -20.84 11.37
C GLY A 179 35.85 -20.77 12.48
N ALA A 180 35.53 -21.14 13.72
CA ALA A 180 36.47 -21.11 14.83
C ALA A 180 36.54 -22.47 15.55
N GLN A 181 37.19 -23.44 14.91
CA GLN A 181 37.76 -24.63 15.56
C GLN A 181 39.14 -24.94 14.97
#